data_AF-A0A2N6J570-F1
#
_entry.id   AF-A0A2N6J570-F1
#
_cell.length_a   1.000
_cell.length_b   1.000
_cell.length_c   1.000
_cell.angle_alpha   90.00
_cell.angle_beta   90.00
_cell.angle_gamma   90.00
#
_symmetry.space_group_name_H-M   'P 1'
#
loop_
_entity.id
_entity.type
_entity.pdbx_description
1 polymer ?
#
loop_
_entity_poly.entity_id
_entity_poly.type
_entity_poly.pdbx_seq_one_letter_code
_entity_poly.pdbx_strand_id
1 'polypeptide(L)' 'MAGKQQTERMPANASARLVNFRLTEVELEEANHFAAQTYRSRALFIRMMYLRGLQAFQGDLDEQ' A
#
# COMPACT_ATOMS: atom_id res chain seq x y z
N MET A 1 -31.68 -4.11 -12.73
CA MET A 1 -30.95 -4.63 -11.55
C MET A 1 -29.87 -3.63 -11.19
N ALA A 2 -30.14 -2.76 -10.21
CA ALA A 2 -29.23 -1.68 -9.83
C ALA A 2 -27.97 -2.28 -9.17
N GLY A 3 -26.81 -1.90 -9.69
CA GLY A 3 -25.51 -2.33 -9.16
C GLY A 3 -25.37 -1.89 -7.69
N LYS A 4 -25.04 -2.83 -6.82
CA LYS A 4 -24.71 -2.55 -5.42
C LYS A 4 -23.50 -1.61 -5.41
N GLN A 5 -23.72 -0.33 -5.10
CA GLN A 5 -22.65 0.60 -4.80
C GLN A 5 -21.89 0.02 -3.60
N GLN A 6 -20.66 -0.42 -3.85
CA GLN A 6 -19.74 -0.81 -2.79
C GLN A 6 -19.53 0.42 -1.92
N THR A 7 -20.02 0.37 -0.69
CA THR A 7 -19.77 1.36 0.34
C THR A 7 -18.26 1.48 0.48
N GLU A 8 -17.67 2.59 0.01
CA GLU A 8 -16.26 2.86 0.23
C GLU A 8 -15.98 2.76 1.73
N ARG A 9 -15.16 1.78 2.14
CA ARG A 9 -14.77 1.63 3.54
C ARG A 9 -13.96 2.86 3.93
N MET A 10 -14.60 3.82 4.60
CA MET A 10 -13.89 4.98 5.12
C MET A 10 -12.76 4.53 6.06
N PRO A 11 -11.55 5.09 5.93
CA PRO A 11 -10.47 4.75 6.84
C PRO A 11 -10.83 5.20 8.26
N ALA A 12 -10.44 4.41 9.26
CA ALA A 12 -10.72 4.68 10.67
C ALA A 12 -10.08 5.99 11.19
N ASN A 13 -9.14 6.56 10.44
CA ASN A 13 -8.52 7.84 10.71
C ASN A 13 -8.98 8.86 9.66
N ALA A 14 -9.57 9.97 10.11
CA ALA A 14 -10.13 11.01 9.26
C ALA A 14 -9.11 11.68 8.32
N SER A 15 -7.80 11.61 8.64
CA SER A 15 -6.73 12.15 7.80
C SER A 15 -6.20 11.18 6.75
N ALA A 16 -6.53 9.89 6.85
CA ALA A 16 -6.08 8.91 5.87
C ALA A 16 -7.00 8.93 4.63
N ARG A 17 -6.41 8.68 3.47
CA ARG A 17 -7.12 8.44 2.21
C ARG A 17 -6.81 7.01 1.76
N LEU A 18 -7.80 6.35 1.18
CA LEU A 18 -7.58 5.06 0.54
C LEU A 18 -6.77 5.25 -0.74
N VAL A 19 -5.75 4.43 -0.92
CA VAL A 19 -4.95 4.36 -2.14
C VAL A 19 -5.15 2.99 -2.75
N ASN A 20 -5.63 2.97 -3.99
CA ASN A 20 -5.84 1.74 -4.74
C ASN A 20 -4.58 1.41 -5.54
N PHE A 21 -3.82 0.42 -5.09
CA PHE A 21 -2.69 -0.13 -5.83
C PHE A 21 -3.17 -1.18 -6.81
N ARG A 22 -2.70 -1.11 -8.05
CA ARG A 22 -2.82 -2.20 -9.02
C ARG A 22 -1.58 -3.05 -8.90
N LEU A 23 -1.74 -4.25 -8.38
CA LEU A 23 -0.70 -5.26 -8.28
C LEU A 23 -1.13 -6.47 -9.11
N THR A 24 -0.19 -7.08 -9.79
CA THR A 24 -0.33 -8.43 -10.34
C THR A 24 -0.47 -9.45 -9.21
N GLU A 25 -0.91 -10.66 -9.56
CA GLU A 25 -1.06 -11.75 -8.58
C GLU A 25 0.29 -12.10 -7.93
N VAL A 26 1.35 -12.18 -8.72
CA VAL A 26 2.72 -12.48 -8.25
C VAL A 26 3.20 -11.42 -7.27
N GLU A 27 3.07 -10.13 -7.61
CA GLU A 27 3.47 -9.03 -6.72
C GLU A 27 2.67 -9.04 -5.41
N LEU A 28 1.38 -9.42 -5.47
CA LEU A 28 0.53 -9.53 -4.30
C LEU A 28 0.94 -10.70 -3.40
N GLU A 29 1.30 -11.84 -3.97
CA GLU A 29 1.81 -13.02 -3.26
C GLU A 29 3.13 -12.72 -2.55
N GLU A 30 4.07 -12.06 -3.24
CA GLU A 30 5.32 -11.61 -2.63
C GLU A 30 5.07 -10.65 -1.48
N ALA A 31 4.18 -9.67 -1.68
CA ALA A 31 3.81 -8.74 -0.62
C ALA A 31 3.19 -9.45 0.59
N ASN A 32 2.38 -10.49 0.37
CA ASN A 32 1.84 -11.32 1.46
C ASN A 32 2.95 -12.09 2.18
N HIS A 33 3.87 -12.70 1.44
CA HIS A 33 4.99 -13.47 1.99
C HIS A 33 5.86 -12.61 2.90
N PHE A 34 6.31 -11.45 2.41
CA PHE A 34 7.14 -10.54 3.20
C PHE A 34 6.37 -9.88 4.35
N ALA A 35 5.09 -9.55 4.16
CA ALA A 35 4.26 -9.03 5.22
C ALA A 35 4.14 -10.02 6.38
N ALA A 36 3.93 -11.31 6.10
CA ALA A 36 3.80 -12.35 7.12
C ALA A 36 5.07 -12.53 7.97
N GLN A 37 6.26 -12.26 7.40
CA GLN A 37 7.53 -12.40 8.10
C GLN A 37 7.84 -11.22 9.03
N THR A 38 7.46 -10.01 8.63
CA THR A 38 8.07 -8.79 9.20
C THR A 38 7.04 -7.78 9.73
N TYR A 39 5.76 -7.92 9.37
CA TYR A 39 4.73 -6.92 9.67
C TYR A 39 3.44 -7.54 10.20
N ARG A 40 2.62 -6.70 10.85
CA ARG A 40 1.33 -7.13 11.39
C ARG A 40 0.23 -7.28 10.32
N SER A 41 0.38 -6.64 9.16
CA SER A 41 -0.58 -6.75 8.05
C SER A 41 0.04 -6.39 6.69
N ARG A 42 -0.53 -6.93 5.61
CA ARG A 42 -0.15 -6.57 4.23
C ARG A 42 -0.24 -5.06 3.97
N ALA A 43 -1.32 -4.41 4.43
CA ALA A 43 -1.50 -2.98 4.23
C ALA A 43 -0.39 -2.16 4.90
N LEU A 44 0.06 -2.57 6.10
CA LEU A 44 1.18 -1.94 6.77
C LEU A 44 2.49 -2.18 6.02
N PHE A 45 2.72 -3.40 5.54
CA PHE A 45 3.89 -3.73 4.71
C PHE A 45 3.96 -2.85 3.45
N ILE A 46 2.88 -2.79 2.66
CA ILE A 46 2.81 -2.00 1.43
C ILE A 46 3.06 -0.51 1.74
N ARG A 47 2.45 0.02 2.81
CA ARG A 47 2.69 1.41 3.25
C ARG A 47 4.16 1.66 3.57
N MET A 48 4.82 0.73 4.26
CA MET A 48 6.24 0.85 4.60
C MET A 48 7.13 0.82 3.37
N MET A 49 6.84 -0.06 2.40
CA MET A 49 7.59 -0.12 1.15
C MET A 49 7.42 1.16 0.32
N TYR A 50 6.20 1.70 0.25
CA TYR A 50 5.94 2.99 -0.39
C TYR A 50 6.78 4.12 0.23
N LEU A 51 6.78 4.24 1.56
CA LEU A 51 7.55 5.29 2.26
C LEU A 51 9.07 5.14 2.05
N ARG A 52 9.58 3.91 2.05
CA ARG A 52 10.99 3.64 1.75
C ARG A 52 11.37 4.03 0.32
N GLY A 53 10.50 3.74 -0.65
CA GLY A 53 10.69 4.14 -2.04
C GLY A 53 10.75 5.67 -2.20
N LEU A 54 9.87 6.40 -1.50
CA LEU A 54 9.92 7.88 -1.50
C LEU A 54 11.23 8.42 -0.93
N GLN A 55 11.71 7.84 0.17
CA GLN A 55 12.97 8.27 0.78
C GLN A 55 14.17 7.98 -0.13
N ALA A 56 14.20 6.80 -0.78
CA ALA A 56 15.23 6.45 -1.73
C ALA A 56 15.23 7.42 -2.92
N PHE A 57 14.06 7.69 -3.50
CA PHE A 57 13.91 8.63 -4.62
C PHE A 57 14.32 10.05 -4.24
N GLN A 58 14.04 10.50 -3.01
CA GLN A 58 14.52 11.80 -2.54
C GLN A 58 16.06 11.84 -2.48
N GLY A 59 16.70 10.76 -2.02
CA GLY A 59 18.16 10.63 -2.06
C GLY A 59 18.70 10.73 -3.48
N ASP A 60 18.06 10.05 -4.43
CA ASP A 60 18.45 10.10 -5.85
C ASP A 60 18.35 11.52 -6.44
N LEU A 61 17.41 12.36 -5.96
CA LEU A 61 17.27 13.76 -6.37
C LEU A 61 18.33 14.67 -5.75
N ASP A 62 18.71 14.42 -4.50
CA ASP A 62 19.70 15.22 -3.78
C ASP A 62 21.14 14.95 -4.30
N GLU A 63 21.35 13.82 -4.96
CA GLU A 63 22.62 13.43 -5.62
C GLU A 63 22.77 13.97 -7.07
N GLN A 64 21.74 14.64 -7.61
CA GLN A 64 21.76 15.30 -8.93
C GLN A 64 22.20 16.77 -8.88
#